data_AF-A0A9X3IXW8-F1
#
_entry.id   AF-A0A9X3IXW8-F1
#
_cell.length_a   1.000
_cell.length_b   1.000
_cell.length_c   1.000
_cell.angle_alpha   90.00
_cell.angle_beta   90.00
_cell.angle_gamma   90.00
#
_symmetry.space_group_name_H-M   'P 1'
#
loop_
_entity.id
_entity.type
_entity.pdbx_description
1 polymer ?
#
loop_
_entity_poly.entity_id
_entity_poly.type
_entity_poly.pdbx_seq_one_letter_code
_entity_poly.pdbx_strand_id
1 'polypeptide(L)'
;MKRRRRHALDLLPLLDVFMVVLFVFATIQEGQLDASAHTAAAMERELQQLRAQQVDPAELARTRQAHATATAEAEAARAELARATEAQTELRAALEQLRTATEQAAATATTSGAEVLRRQEVLARLLDHFSVFEIEIDGELAGDVVVNHCCYRTEPLAGAWRPCGALLAAGAELQDWLAEGGAGLVDALRRTRGGNAMTIVRQNERATWRVARKLEEQLRERFPEHKIYGEGVATHSLACPR
;
A
#
# COMPACT_ATOMS: atom_id res chain seq x y z
N MET A 1 -100.44 71.37 35.42
CA MET A 1 -99.14 71.04 36.05
C MET A 1 -99.19 69.62 36.62
N LYS A 2 -98.46 68.65 36.05
CA LYS A 2 -98.28 67.31 36.65
C LYS A 2 -96.78 66.97 36.66
N ARG A 3 -96.25 66.76 37.87
CA ARG A 3 -94.83 66.56 38.20
C ARG A 3 -94.28 65.27 37.58
N ARG A 4 -93.16 65.34 36.84
CA ARG A 4 -92.33 64.19 36.48
C ARG A 4 -91.47 63.79 37.68
N ARG A 5 -91.67 62.60 38.24
CA ARG A 5 -90.67 61.93 39.09
C ARG A 5 -89.69 61.18 38.18
N ARG A 6 -88.41 61.53 38.23
CA ARG A 6 -87.33 60.75 37.62
C ARG A 6 -87.01 59.58 38.56
N HIS A 7 -87.20 58.35 38.11
CA HIS A 7 -86.65 57.17 38.78
C HIS A 7 -85.14 57.16 38.51
N ALA A 8 -84.33 57.24 39.57
CA ALA A 8 -82.92 56.90 39.48
C ALA A 8 -82.85 55.39 39.27
N LEU A 9 -82.44 54.96 38.07
CA LEU A 9 -82.08 53.58 37.81
C LEU A 9 -80.82 53.28 38.62
N ASP A 10 -80.94 52.38 39.59
CA ASP A 10 -79.82 51.88 40.35
C ASP A 10 -78.93 51.08 39.38
N LEU A 11 -77.76 51.64 39.03
CA LEU A 11 -76.84 51.12 38.00
C LEU A 11 -75.90 50.02 38.54
N LEU A 12 -75.93 49.77 39.85
CA LEU A 12 -75.12 48.76 40.55
C LEU A 12 -75.38 47.31 40.07
N PRO A 13 -76.63 46.84 39.86
CA PRO A 13 -76.89 45.47 39.42
C PRO A 13 -76.46 45.21 37.97
N LEU A 14 -76.52 46.24 37.11
CA LEU A 14 -76.15 46.11 35.70
C LEU A 14 -74.64 45.90 35.54
N LEU A 15 -73.84 46.55 36.39
CA LEU A 15 -72.39 46.46 36.39
C LEU A 15 -71.91 45.07 36.85
N ASP A 16 -72.62 44.47 37.81
CA ASP A 16 -72.35 43.11 38.31
C ASP A 16 -72.62 42.05 37.23
N VAL A 17 -73.75 42.16 36.52
CA VAL A 17 -74.06 41.28 35.37
C VAL A 17 -73.01 41.43 34.26
N PHE A 18 -72.57 42.66 33.97
CA PHE A 18 -71.56 42.90 32.94
C PHE A 18 -70.20 42.30 33.32
N MET A 19 -69.80 42.39 34.59
CA MET A 19 -68.58 41.77 35.11
C MET A 19 -68.61 40.24 35.00
N VAL A 20 -69.72 39.60 35.36
CA VAL A 20 -69.88 38.14 35.23
C VAL A 20 -69.82 37.70 33.76
N VAL A 21 -70.48 38.43 32.84
CA VAL A 21 -70.42 38.13 31.41
C VAL A 21 -69.00 38.29 30.88
N LEU A 22 -68.29 39.37 31.23
CA LEU A 22 -66.89 39.55 30.84
C LEU A 22 -65.98 38.44 31.39
N PHE A 23 -66.20 37.99 32.63
CA PHE A 23 -65.45 36.88 33.22
C PHE A 23 -65.71 35.54 32.51
N VAL A 24 -66.98 35.24 32.16
CA VAL A 24 -67.33 34.03 31.40
C VAL A 24 -66.74 34.09 29.98
N PHE A 25 -66.77 35.24 29.32
CA PHE A 25 -66.13 35.40 28.01
C PHE A 25 -64.61 35.27 28.09
N ALA A 26 -63.98 35.85 29.10
CA ALA A 26 -62.54 35.73 29.32
C ALA A 26 -62.13 34.27 29.56
N THR A 27 -62.87 33.52 30.38
CA THR A 27 -62.57 32.10 30.65
C THR A 27 -62.83 31.20 29.44
N ILE A 28 -63.86 31.47 28.62
CA ILE A 28 -64.07 30.77 27.35
C ILE A 28 -62.94 31.09 26.35
N GLN A 29 -62.52 32.35 26.26
CA GLN A 29 -61.40 32.74 25.39
C GLN A 29 -60.08 32.12 25.84
N GLU A 30 -59.81 32.09 27.14
CA GLU A 30 -58.62 31.45 27.72
C GLU A 30 -58.61 29.94 27.41
N GLY A 31 -59.75 29.25 27.58
CA GLY A 31 -59.87 27.83 27.21
C GLY A 31 -59.70 27.55 25.71
N GLN A 32 -60.18 28.44 24.83
CA GLN A 32 -59.96 28.32 23.39
C GLN A 32 -58.51 28.60 22.99
N LEU A 33 -57.86 29.58 23.63
CA LEU A 33 -56.46 29.90 23.44
C LEU A 33 -55.58 28.72 23.89
N ASP A 34 -55.85 28.11 25.05
CA ASP A 34 -55.12 26.94 25.54
C ASP A 34 -55.26 25.72 24.63
N ALA A 35 -56.47 25.45 24.13
CA ALA A 35 -56.71 24.36 23.17
C ALA A 35 -55.95 24.59 21.84
N SER A 36 -55.92 25.83 21.36
CA SER A 36 -55.16 26.21 20.16
C SER A 36 -53.65 26.07 20.37
N ALA A 37 -53.14 26.44 21.55
CA ALA A 37 -51.72 26.29 21.89
C ALA A 37 -51.31 24.81 22.00
N HIS A 38 -52.16 23.97 22.57
CA HIS A 38 -51.91 22.53 22.66
C HIS A 38 -51.88 21.85 21.29
N THR A 39 -52.82 22.20 20.41
CA THR A 39 -52.87 21.67 19.04
C THR A 39 -51.69 22.14 18.19
N ALA A 40 -51.28 23.40 18.31
CA ALA A 40 -50.06 23.91 17.67
C ALA A 40 -48.82 23.15 18.16
N ALA A 41 -48.67 22.97 19.47
CA ALA A 41 -47.55 22.23 20.04
C ALA A 41 -47.54 20.74 19.64
N ALA A 42 -48.71 20.12 19.43
CA ALA A 42 -48.81 18.75 18.93
C ALA A 42 -48.36 18.65 17.46
N MET A 43 -48.84 19.56 16.60
CA MET A 43 -48.45 19.61 15.19
C MET A 43 -46.95 19.92 15.02
N GLU A 44 -46.38 20.79 15.85
CA GLU A 44 -44.94 21.06 15.83
C GLU A 44 -44.10 19.82 16.18
N ARG A 45 -44.54 19.04 17.18
CA ARG A 45 -43.88 17.77 17.52
C ARG A 45 -43.95 16.77 16.39
N GLU A 46 -45.10 16.64 15.73
CA GLU A 46 -45.28 15.74 14.60
C GLU A 46 -44.40 16.16 13.41
N LEU A 47 -44.33 17.45 13.10
CA LEU A 47 -43.43 17.98 12.07
C LEU A 47 -41.95 17.75 12.41
N GLN A 48 -41.56 17.89 13.67
CA GLN A 48 -40.20 17.58 14.11
C GLN A 48 -39.88 16.08 13.97
N GLN A 49 -40.82 15.20 14.32
CA GLN A 49 -40.66 13.75 14.14
C GLN A 49 -40.53 13.38 12.66
N LEU A 50 -41.36 13.95 11.78
CA LEU A 50 -41.27 13.72 10.34
C LEU A 50 -39.97 14.23 9.74
N ARG A 51 -39.46 15.39 10.20
CA ARG A 51 -38.14 15.91 9.79
C ARG A 51 -37.00 15.02 10.26
N ALA A 52 -37.08 14.46 11.46
CA ALA A 52 -36.08 13.53 11.98
C ALA A 52 -36.06 12.18 11.23
N GLN A 53 -37.19 11.78 10.62
CA GLN A 53 -37.30 10.56 9.83
C GLN A 53 -36.92 10.75 8.35
N GLN A 54 -36.81 11.98 7.87
CA GLN A 54 -36.34 12.24 6.51
C GLN A 54 -34.83 12.02 6.44
N VAL A 55 -34.44 10.90 5.82
CA VAL A 55 -33.05 10.66 5.45
C VAL A 55 -32.64 11.70 4.41
N ASP A 56 -31.52 12.37 4.66
CA ASP A 56 -30.98 13.39 3.76
C ASP A 56 -30.75 12.79 2.36
N PRO A 57 -31.37 13.32 1.29
CA PRO A 57 -31.15 12.83 -0.07
C PRO A 57 -29.68 12.88 -0.48
N ALA A 58 -28.88 13.80 0.08
CA ALA A 58 -27.44 13.86 -0.16
C ALA A 58 -26.68 12.71 0.52
N GLU A 59 -27.15 12.21 1.66
CA GLU A 59 -26.60 11.02 2.31
C GLU A 59 -26.94 9.75 1.52
N LEU A 60 -28.19 9.62 1.07
CA LEU A 60 -28.60 8.51 0.19
C LEU A 60 -27.81 8.48 -1.13
N ALA A 61 -27.56 9.64 -1.75
CA ALA A 61 -26.75 9.75 -2.94
C ALA A 61 -25.29 9.31 -2.69
N ARG A 62 -24.69 9.74 -1.57
CA ARG A 62 -23.34 9.33 -1.16
C ARG A 62 -23.23 7.83 -0.94
N THR A 63 -24.20 7.22 -0.26
CA THR A 63 -24.19 5.77 0.00
C THR A 63 -24.35 4.97 -1.29
N ARG A 64 -25.20 5.43 -2.22
CA ARG A 64 -25.33 4.80 -3.56
C ARG A 64 -24.04 4.91 -4.36
N GLN A 65 -23.38 6.06 -4.34
CA GLN A 65 -22.12 6.26 -5.03
C GLN A 65 -21.01 5.38 -4.44
N ALA A 66 -20.91 5.31 -3.11
CA ALA A 66 -19.95 4.45 -2.42
C ALA A 66 -20.19 2.96 -2.72
N HIS A 67 -21.45 2.53 -2.80
CA HIS A 67 -21.77 1.16 -3.21
C HIS A 67 -21.38 0.89 -4.67
N ALA A 68 -21.65 1.83 -5.58
CA ALA A 68 -21.29 1.70 -6.99
C ALA A 68 -19.76 1.61 -7.20
N THR A 69 -18.98 2.41 -6.46
CA THR A 69 -17.51 2.33 -6.50
C THR A 69 -17.01 1.01 -5.94
N ALA A 70 -17.54 0.56 -4.80
CA ALA A 70 -17.16 -0.72 -4.20
C ALA A 70 -17.45 -1.91 -5.12
N THR A 71 -18.58 -1.89 -5.84
CA THR A 71 -18.89 -2.93 -6.83
C THR A 71 -17.93 -2.91 -8.01
N ALA A 72 -17.57 -1.73 -8.53
CA ALA A 72 -16.64 -1.61 -9.65
C ALA A 72 -15.22 -2.09 -9.27
N GLU A 73 -14.75 -1.75 -8.07
CA GLU A 73 -13.46 -2.23 -7.55
C GLU A 73 -13.44 -3.75 -7.37
N ALA A 74 -14.53 -4.34 -6.86
CA ALA A 74 -14.64 -5.78 -6.71
C ALA A 74 -14.65 -6.52 -8.07
N GLU A 75 -15.29 -5.96 -9.09
CA GLU A 75 -15.27 -6.50 -10.45
C GLU A 75 -13.88 -6.41 -11.08
N ALA A 76 -13.19 -5.28 -10.93
CA ALA A 76 -11.83 -5.10 -11.40
C ALA A 76 -10.85 -6.11 -10.76
N ALA A 77 -10.94 -6.30 -9.43
CA ALA A 77 -10.12 -7.26 -8.71
C ALA A 77 -10.38 -8.71 -9.17
N ARG A 78 -11.64 -9.07 -9.45
CA ARG A 78 -11.97 -10.40 -10.00
C ARG A 78 -11.40 -10.60 -11.41
N ALA A 79 -11.45 -9.59 -12.26
CA ALA A 79 -10.88 -9.65 -13.60
C ALA A 79 -9.34 -9.75 -13.57
N GLU A 80 -8.68 -9.10 -12.62
CA GLU A 80 -7.24 -9.24 -12.41
C GLU A 80 -6.86 -10.63 -11.88
N LEU A 81 -7.61 -11.17 -10.91
CA LEU A 81 -7.40 -12.52 -10.41
C LEU A 81 -7.57 -13.58 -11.52
N ALA A 82 -8.58 -13.42 -12.39
CA ALA A 82 -8.79 -14.31 -13.53
C ALA A 82 -7.58 -14.29 -14.48
N ARG A 83 -7.08 -13.09 -14.85
CA ARG A 83 -5.88 -12.94 -15.69
C ARG A 83 -4.62 -13.54 -15.04
N ALA A 84 -4.43 -13.33 -13.73
CA ALA A 84 -3.31 -13.92 -13.01
C ALA A 84 -3.38 -15.45 -12.96
N THR A 85 -4.59 -16.00 -12.83
CA THR A 85 -4.81 -17.45 -12.83
C THR A 85 -4.52 -18.05 -14.20
N GLU A 86 -4.97 -17.40 -15.27
CA GLU A 86 -4.69 -17.79 -16.65
C GLU A 86 -3.19 -17.79 -16.94
N ALA A 87 -2.48 -16.70 -16.59
CA ALA A 87 -1.03 -16.61 -16.71
C ALA A 87 -0.29 -17.69 -15.89
N GLN A 88 -0.80 -18.03 -14.70
CA GLN A 88 -0.24 -19.11 -13.89
C GLN A 88 -0.42 -20.48 -14.58
N THR A 89 -1.58 -20.75 -15.18
CA THR A 89 -1.81 -21.99 -15.92
C THR A 89 -0.93 -22.09 -17.16
N GLU A 90 -0.76 -21.01 -17.91
CA GLU A 90 0.16 -20.96 -19.06
C GLU A 90 1.61 -21.23 -18.63
N LEU A 91 2.05 -20.62 -17.52
CA LEU A 91 3.39 -20.84 -16.97
C LEU A 91 3.61 -22.31 -16.58
N ARG A 92 2.63 -22.94 -15.90
CA ARG A 92 2.71 -24.37 -15.55
C ARG A 92 2.80 -25.24 -16.79
N ALA A 93 2.02 -24.94 -17.83
CA ALA A 93 2.08 -25.68 -19.09
C ALA A 93 3.44 -25.53 -19.78
N ALA A 94 4.01 -24.31 -19.82
CA ALA A 94 5.32 -24.06 -20.38
C ALA A 94 6.46 -24.78 -19.62
N LEU A 95 6.38 -24.80 -18.28
CA LEU A 95 7.35 -25.52 -17.45
C LEU A 95 7.26 -27.03 -17.67
N GLU A 96 6.06 -27.59 -17.80
CA GLU A 96 5.90 -29.02 -18.07
C GLU A 96 6.39 -29.39 -19.47
N GLN A 97 6.12 -28.56 -20.48
CA GLN A 97 6.67 -28.73 -21.83
C GLN A 97 8.21 -28.68 -21.83
N LEU A 98 8.81 -27.75 -21.09
CA LEU A 98 10.26 -27.68 -20.92
C LEU A 98 10.80 -28.94 -20.24
N ARG A 99 10.13 -29.43 -19.19
CA ARG A 99 10.50 -30.66 -18.49
C ARG A 99 10.48 -31.86 -19.44
N THR A 100 9.40 -32.07 -20.18
CA THR A 100 9.29 -33.16 -21.15
C THR A 100 10.35 -33.05 -22.26
N ALA A 101 10.59 -31.83 -22.77
CA ALA A 101 11.64 -31.59 -23.76
C ALA A 101 13.05 -31.90 -23.21
N THR A 102 13.32 -31.57 -21.93
CA THR A 102 14.59 -31.91 -21.28
C THR A 102 14.75 -33.41 -21.04
N GLU A 103 13.67 -34.12 -20.66
CA GLU A 103 13.69 -35.57 -20.48
C GLU A 103 13.92 -36.30 -21.81
N GLN A 104 13.29 -35.83 -22.90
CA GLN A 104 13.51 -36.36 -24.25
C GLN A 104 14.92 -36.08 -24.77
N ALA A 105 15.48 -34.89 -24.50
CA ALA A 105 16.86 -34.55 -24.84
C ALA A 105 17.87 -35.40 -24.06
N ALA A 106 17.63 -35.61 -22.76
CA ALA A 106 18.45 -36.48 -21.92
C ALA A 106 18.41 -37.95 -22.40
N ALA A 107 17.24 -38.42 -22.85
CA ALA A 107 17.07 -39.76 -23.41
C ALA A 107 17.76 -39.96 -24.78
N THR A 108 18.00 -38.89 -25.54
CA THR A 108 18.61 -38.94 -26.88
C THR A 108 20.13 -38.67 -26.90
N ALA A 109 20.77 -38.56 -25.73
CA ALA A 109 22.22 -38.59 -25.51
C ALA A 109 23.07 -37.82 -26.55
N THR A 110 22.58 -36.66 -27.00
CA THR A 110 23.36 -35.72 -27.80
C THR A 110 23.52 -34.44 -27.00
N THR A 111 24.50 -34.46 -26.11
CA THR A 111 25.08 -33.27 -25.46
C THR A 111 25.78 -32.40 -26.50
N SER A 112 24.98 -31.83 -27.41
CA SER A 112 25.44 -30.89 -28.43
C SER A 112 25.41 -29.47 -27.86
N GLY A 113 26.25 -28.58 -28.38
CA GLY A 113 26.31 -27.16 -27.96
C GLY A 113 24.97 -26.41 -27.97
N ALA A 114 23.95 -26.95 -28.64
CA ALA A 114 22.58 -26.46 -28.58
C ALA A 114 21.94 -26.59 -27.18
N GLU A 115 22.31 -27.61 -26.39
CA GLU A 115 21.79 -27.80 -25.03
C GLU A 115 22.42 -26.79 -24.05
N VAL A 116 23.71 -26.45 -24.24
CA VAL A 116 24.38 -25.37 -23.49
C VAL A 116 23.78 -24.02 -23.83
N LEU A 117 23.55 -23.74 -25.11
CA LEU A 117 22.92 -22.50 -25.57
C LEU A 117 21.46 -22.38 -25.10
N ARG A 118 20.68 -23.47 -25.16
CA ARG A 118 19.29 -23.47 -24.70
C ARG A 118 19.21 -23.39 -23.17
N ARG A 119 20.14 -23.99 -22.43
CA ARG A 119 20.25 -23.84 -20.97
C ARG A 119 20.69 -22.42 -20.60
N GLN A 120 21.59 -21.80 -21.37
CA GLN A 120 21.92 -20.38 -21.24
C GLN A 120 20.73 -19.48 -21.58
N GLU A 121 19.91 -19.82 -22.57
CA GLU A 121 18.73 -19.04 -22.95
C GLU A 121 17.62 -19.14 -21.91
N VAL A 122 17.37 -20.34 -21.36
CA VAL A 122 16.42 -20.55 -20.25
C VAL A 122 16.93 -19.90 -18.97
N LEU A 123 18.23 -20.01 -18.66
CA LEU A 123 18.85 -19.25 -17.57
C LEU A 123 18.71 -17.75 -17.81
N ALA A 124 18.98 -17.24 -19.00
CA ALA A 124 18.80 -15.84 -19.34
C ALA A 124 17.35 -15.38 -19.15
N ARG A 125 16.35 -16.18 -19.57
CA ARG A 125 14.92 -15.88 -19.36
C ARG A 125 14.50 -15.92 -17.89
N LEU A 126 15.09 -16.83 -17.10
CA LEU A 126 14.88 -16.88 -15.65
C LEU A 126 15.56 -15.71 -14.94
N LEU A 127 16.77 -15.34 -15.36
CA LEU A 127 17.50 -14.15 -14.90
C LEU A 127 16.82 -12.84 -15.35
N ASP A 128 16.06 -12.83 -16.45
CA ASP A 128 15.22 -11.70 -16.85
C ASP A 128 14.02 -11.52 -15.90
N HIS A 129 13.51 -12.62 -15.32
CA HIS A 129 12.39 -12.60 -14.36
C HIS A 129 12.84 -12.35 -12.92
N PHE A 130 14.04 -12.80 -12.55
CA PHE A 130 14.67 -12.52 -11.26
C PHE A 130 15.79 -11.51 -11.48
N SER A 131 15.60 -10.24 -11.12
CA SER A 131 16.68 -9.25 -11.23
C SER A 131 17.91 -9.72 -10.45
N VAL A 132 18.94 -10.19 -11.15
CA VAL A 132 20.16 -10.69 -10.51
C VAL A 132 21.16 -9.57 -10.36
N PHE A 133 21.54 -9.34 -9.12
CA PHE A 133 22.51 -8.34 -8.73
C PHE A 133 23.82 -9.04 -8.41
N GLU A 134 24.91 -8.65 -9.05
CA GLU A 134 26.22 -9.24 -8.80
C GLU A 134 27.12 -8.23 -8.12
N ILE A 135 27.84 -8.68 -7.10
CA ILE A 135 28.85 -7.93 -6.36
C ILE A 135 30.15 -8.72 -6.44
N GLU A 136 31.19 -8.08 -6.93
CA GLU A 136 32.54 -8.63 -7.00
C GLU A 136 33.49 -7.82 -6.11
N ILE A 137 34.36 -8.53 -5.42
CA ILE A 137 35.39 -7.97 -4.55
C ILE A 137 36.76 -8.41 -5.06
N ASP A 138 37.51 -7.48 -5.66
CA ASP A 138 38.90 -7.71 -6.04
C ASP A 138 39.86 -7.26 -4.93
N GLY A 139 41.03 -7.89 -4.84
CA GLY A 139 42.08 -7.49 -3.91
C GLY A 139 43.30 -6.97 -4.67
N GLU A 140 43.73 -5.76 -4.33
CA GLU A 140 44.95 -5.16 -4.84
C GLU A 140 45.98 -4.98 -3.74
N LEU A 141 47.24 -5.30 -4.05
CA LEU A 141 48.35 -5.10 -3.13
C LEU A 141 48.87 -3.65 -3.28
N ALA A 142 48.56 -2.80 -2.31
CA ALA A 142 49.05 -1.42 -2.25
C ALA A 142 50.18 -1.33 -1.20
N GLY A 143 51.41 -1.63 -1.62
CA GLY A 143 52.55 -1.76 -0.72
C GLY A 143 52.45 -3.03 0.13
N ASP A 144 52.46 -2.88 1.46
CA ASP A 144 52.32 -4.01 2.40
C ASP A 144 50.87 -4.28 2.83
N VAL A 145 49.90 -3.56 2.26
CA VAL A 145 48.48 -3.66 2.65
C VAL A 145 47.64 -4.11 1.45
N VAL A 146 46.71 -5.03 1.69
CA VAL A 146 45.70 -5.43 0.69
C VAL A 146 44.52 -4.48 0.76
N VAL A 147 44.23 -3.81 -0.34
CA VAL A 147 43.04 -2.97 -0.53
C VAL A 147 41.99 -3.79 -1.27
N ASN A 148 40.78 -3.88 -0.73
CA ASN A 148 39.68 -4.58 -1.39
C ASN A 148 38.88 -3.58 -2.21
N HIS A 149 38.64 -3.86 -3.48
CA HIS A 149 37.84 -3.05 -4.39
C HIS A 149 36.50 -3.73 -4.61
N CYS A 150 35.45 -2.94 -4.49
CA CYS A 150 34.08 -3.37 -4.68
C CYS A 150 33.60 -2.95 -6.07
N CYS A 151 32.99 -3.86 -6.81
CA CYS A 151 32.19 -3.53 -7.99
C CYS A 151 30.85 -4.24 -7.94
N TYR A 152 29.84 -3.65 -8.59
CA TYR A 152 28.54 -4.26 -8.74
C TYR A 152 27.94 -4.05 -10.12
N ARG A 153 26.99 -4.91 -10.48
CA ARG A 153 26.12 -4.71 -11.65
C ARG A 153 24.73 -5.25 -11.37
N THR A 154 23.74 -4.57 -11.93
CA THR A 154 22.30 -4.88 -11.76
C THR A 154 21.76 -5.83 -12.82
N GLU A 155 22.52 -6.05 -13.90
CA GLU A 155 22.14 -6.87 -15.05
C GLU A 155 23.35 -7.70 -15.50
N PRO A 156 23.40 -9.02 -15.24
CA PRO A 156 24.61 -9.82 -15.47
C PRO A 156 24.98 -10.00 -16.96
N LEU A 157 24.01 -9.89 -17.87
CA LEU A 157 24.24 -10.15 -19.29
C LEU A 157 24.59 -8.90 -20.10
N ALA A 158 24.01 -7.74 -19.75
CA ALA A 158 24.14 -6.49 -20.50
C ALA A 158 24.63 -5.30 -19.66
N GLY A 159 24.65 -5.44 -18.33
CA GLY A 159 24.97 -4.35 -17.41
C GLY A 159 26.47 -4.09 -17.30
N ALA A 160 26.84 -2.81 -17.37
CA ALA A 160 28.19 -2.37 -17.05
C ALA A 160 28.48 -2.51 -15.55
N TRP A 161 29.69 -2.94 -15.23
CA TRP A 161 30.20 -2.91 -13.87
C TRP A 161 30.35 -1.47 -13.37
N ARG A 162 29.91 -1.24 -12.14
CA ARG A 162 30.01 0.05 -11.44
C ARG A 162 30.88 -0.13 -10.19
N PRO A 163 31.86 0.75 -9.96
CA PRO A 163 32.65 0.69 -8.74
C PRO A 163 31.78 1.11 -7.54
N CYS A 164 31.89 0.36 -6.44
CA CYS A 164 31.41 0.73 -5.11
C CYS A 164 32.57 1.16 -4.18
N GLY A 165 33.76 1.44 -4.73
CA GLY A 165 34.89 1.97 -3.97
C GLY A 165 35.64 0.90 -3.16
N ALA A 166 36.41 1.35 -2.18
CA ALA A 166 37.24 0.47 -1.36
C ALA A 166 36.43 -0.15 -0.20
N LEU A 167 36.49 -1.47 -0.09
CA LEU A 167 35.89 -2.27 0.97
C LEU A 167 36.87 -2.44 2.13
N LEU A 168 36.45 -1.96 3.30
CA LEU A 168 37.19 -2.09 4.54
C LEU A 168 36.98 -3.49 5.13
N ALA A 169 38.06 -4.15 5.55
CA ALA A 169 38.01 -5.52 6.04
C ALA A 169 37.46 -5.65 7.47
N ALA A 170 37.47 -4.56 8.25
CA ALA A 170 36.95 -4.51 9.60
C ALA A 170 35.41 -4.46 9.59
N GLY A 171 34.76 -5.25 10.46
CA GLY A 171 33.30 -5.42 10.43
C GLY A 171 32.52 -4.14 10.77
N ALA A 172 33.00 -3.37 11.76
CA ALA A 172 32.36 -2.12 12.17
C ALA A 172 32.45 -1.05 11.06
N GLU A 173 33.64 -0.87 10.48
CA GLU A 173 33.85 0.07 9.37
C GLU A 173 33.04 -0.31 8.12
N LEU A 174 32.89 -1.61 7.85
CA LEU A 174 32.05 -2.11 6.76
C LEU A 174 30.56 -1.77 6.98
N GLN A 175 30.10 -1.89 8.23
CA GLN A 175 28.73 -1.55 8.60
C GLN A 175 28.46 -0.05 8.46
N ASP A 176 29.40 0.80 8.91
CA ASP A 176 29.32 2.25 8.76
C ASP A 176 29.34 2.65 7.28
N TRP A 177 30.23 2.04 6.48
CA TRP A 177 30.28 2.25 5.03
C TRP A 177 28.96 1.88 4.33
N LEU A 178 28.32 0.76 4.71
CA LEU A 178 26.98 0.41 4.21
C LEU A 178 25.91 1.39 4.71
N ALA A 179 26.05 1.92 5.93
CA ALA A 179 25.12 2.90 6.48
C ALA A 179 25.15 4.22 5.70
N GLU A 180 26.34 4.65 5.27
CA GLU A 180 26.57 5.81 4.41
C GLU A 180 26.13 5.61 2.95
N GLY A 181 25.70 4.40 2.58
CA GLY A 181 25.15 4.08 1.26
C GLY A 181 26.06 3.22 0.38
N GLY A 182 27.20 2.76 0.89
CA GLY A 182 28.09 1.82 0.20
C GLY A 182 28.57 2.32 -1.17
N ALA A 183 28.87 3.61 -1.26
CA ALA A 183 29.21 4.30 -2.52
C ALA A 183 28.22 4.02 -3.67
N GLY A 184 26.91 3.99 -3.37
CA GLY A 184 25.83 3.78 -4.34
C GLY A 184 25.38 2.32 -4.49
N LEU A 185 26.04 1.36 -3.84
CA LEU A 185 25.62 -0.04 -3.79
C LEU A 185 24.22 -0.19 -3.18
N VAL A 186 23.97 0.46 -2.04
CA VAL A 186 22.69 0.39 -1.32
C VAL A 186 21.55 0.95 -2.18
N ASP A 187 21.78 2.07 -2.85
CA ASP A 187 20.77 2.68 -3.72
C ASP A 187 20.53 1.87 -4.98
N ALA A 188 21.52 1.13 -5.47
CA ALA A 188 21.36 0.21 -6.59
C ALA A 188 20.53 -1.02 -6.16
N LEU A 189 20.80 -1.58 -4.98
CA LEU A 189 20.04 -2.68 -4.40
C LEU A 189 18.59 -2.28 -4.11
N ARG A 190 18.31 -1.06 -3.65
CA ARG A 190 16.92 -0.60 -3.45
C ARG A 190 16.13 -0.42 -4.76
N ARG A 191 16.84 -0.18 -5.87
CA ARG A 191 16.22 0.03 -7.19
C ARG A 191 15.91 -1.26 -7.92
N THR A 192 16.45 -2.41 -7.49
CA THR A 192 16.05 -3.69 -8.07
C THR A 192 14.61 -4.03 -7.65
N ARG A 193 13.80 -4.38 -8.65
CA ARG A 193 12.33 -4.41 -8.58
C ARG A 193 11.83 -5.26 -7.40
N GLY A 194 11.28 -4.59 -6.39
CA GLY A 194 10.33 -5.17 -5.43
C GLY A 194 10.85 -6.31 -4.56
N GLY A 195 12.14 -6.34 -4.21
CA GLY A 195 12.69 -7.30 -3.24
C GLY A 195 12.97 -8.71 -3.76
N ASN A 196 12.56 -9.07 -4.99
CA ASN A 196 12.82 -10.41 -5.56
C ASN A 196 14.20 -10.54 -6.23
N ALA A 197 15.15 -9.68 -5.89
CA ALA A 197 16.46 -9.69 -6.49
C ALA A 197 17.37 -10.74 -5.83
N MET A 198 17.92 -11.64 -6.64
CA MET A 198 18.98 -12.54 -6.21
C MET A 198 20.30 -11.78 -6.22
N THR A 199 20.95 -11.65 -5.08
CA THR A 199 22.25 -10.97 -4.97
C THR A 199 23.36 -12.00 -4.81
N ILE A 200 24.34 -11.99 -5.70
CA ILE A 200 25.49 -12.90 -5.68
C ILE A 200 26.73 -12.10 -5.29
N VAL A 201 27.41 -12.53 -4.23
CA VAL A 201 28.65 -11.91 -3.74
C VAL A 201 29.83 -12.84 -4.01
N ARG A 202 30.83 -12.35 -4.73
CA ARG A 202 32.07 -13.05 -5.11
C ARG A 202 33.27 -12.28 -4.60
N GLN A 203 34.32 -13.00 -4.17
CA GLN A 203 35.63 -12.40 -3.91
C GLN A 203 36.74 -13.15 -4.66
N ASN A 204 37.77 -12.41 -5.03
CA ASN A 204 39.02 -12.98 -5.55
C ASN A 204 39.87 -13.54 -4.39
N GLU A 205 40.75 -14.49 -4.68
CA GLU A 205 41.78 -15.01 -3.78
C GLU A 205 42.68 -13.91 -3.20
N ARG A 206 42.91 -12.84 -3.95
CA ARG A 206 43.76 -11.71 -3.53
C ARG A 206 43.09 -10.80 -2.50
N ALA A 207 41.77 -10.86 -2.36
CA ALA A 207 41.04 -10.05 -1.40
C ALA A 207 41.29 -10.55 0.03
N THR A 208 41.10 -9.66 1.00
CA THR A 208 41.29 -9.98 2.41
C THR A 208 40.37 -11.12 2.83
N TRP A 209 40.92 -12.11 3.54
CA TRP A 209 40.21 -13.31 3.95
C TRP A 209 38.86 -13.01 4.63
N ARG A 210 37.78 -13.51 4.03
CA ARG A 210 36.36 -13.43 4.49
C ARG A 210 35.66 -12.08 4.31
N VAL A 211 36.19 -11.11 3.57
CA VAL A 211 35.49 -9.83 3.34
C VAL A 211 34.13 -10.03 2.66
N ALA A 212 34.02 -10.94 1.67
CA ALA A 212 32.73 -11.25 1.03
C ALA A 212 31.70 -11.81 2.01
N ARG A 213 32.13 -12.68 2.93
CA ARG A 213 31.21 -13.28 3.92
C ARG A 213 30.68 -12.25 4.90
N LYS A 214 31.54 -11.32 5.35
CA LYS A 214 31.11 -10.20 6.20
C LYS A 214 30.11 -9.30 5.47
N LEU A 215 30.40 -8.97 4.20
CA LEU A 215 29.47 -8.19 3.37
C LEU A 215 28.14 -8.91 3.18
N GLU A 216 28.16 -10.20 2.90
CA GLU A 216 26.97 -11.05 2.78
C GLU A 216 26.12 -11.02 4.05
N GLU A 217 26.73 -11.21 5.22
CA GLU A 217 26.06 -11.16 6.53
C GLU A 217 25.39 -9.79 6.75
N GLN A 218 26.10 -8.70 6.49
CA GLN A 218 25.57 -7.33 6.65
C GLN A 218 24.45 -7.00 5.65
N LEU A 219 24.57 -7.44 4.40
CA LEU A 219 23.52 -7.25 3.40
C LEU A 219 22.26 -8.04 3.76
N ARG A 220 22.40 -9.26 4.30
CA ARG A 220 21.26 -10.10 4.71
C ARG A 220 20.49 -9.48 5.87
N GLU A 221 21.21 -8.86 6.82
CA GLU A 221 20.59 -8.15 7.93
C GLU A 221 19.84 -6.90 7.46
N ARG A 222 20.39 -6.16 6.49
CA ARG A 222 19.83 -4.88 6.02
C ARG A 222 18.73 -5.04 4.96
N PHE A 223 18.76 -6.12 4.18
CA PHE A 223 17.82 -6.41 3.10
C PHE A 223 17.23 -7.82 3.26
N PRO A 224 16.35 -8.04 4.26
CA PRO A 224 15.82 -9.37 4.57
C PRO A 224 15.00 -9.99 3.44
N GLU A 225 14.40 -9.17 2.58
CA GLU A 225 13.62 -9.61 1.42
C GLU A 225 14.51 -10.13 0.28
N HIS A 226 15.78 -9.73 0.24
CA HIS A 226 16.69 -10.09 -0.84
C HIS A 226 17.29 -11.48 -0.61
N LYS A 227 17.33 -12.30 -1.67
CA LYS A 227 18.02 -13.60 -1.62
C LYS A 227 19.51 -13.40 -1.88
N ILE A 228 20.29 -13.30 -0.81
CA ILE A 228 21.74 -13.04 -0.87
C ILE A 228 22.53 -14.34 -0.72
N TYR A 229 23.37 -14.62 -1.71
CA TYR A 229 24.22 -15.80 -1.82
C TYR A 229 25.70 -15.39 -1.91
N GLY A 230 26.52 -15.93 -1.01
CA GLY A 230 27.98 -15.87 -1.13
C GLY A 230 28.51 -17.05 -1.93
N GLU A 231 29.20 -16.80 -3.03
CA GLU A 231 29.88 -17.86 -3.82
C GLU A 231 31.26 -18.20 -3.25
N GLY A 232 31.72 -17.43 -2.26
CA GLY A 232 33.02 -17.61 -1.64
C GLY A 232 34.15 -17.06 -2.52
N VAL A 233 35.27 -17.78 -2.54
CA VAL A 233 36.46 -17.40 -3.31
C VAL A 233 36.33 -17.92 -4.72
N ALA A 234 36.21 -17.01 -5.69
CA ALA A 234 36.17 -17.34 -7.10
C ALA A 234 37.55 -17.82 -7.58
N THR A 235 37.56 -18.92 -8.34
CA THR A 235 38.79 -19.49 -8.93
C THR A 235 39.12 -18.90 -10.30
N HIS A 236 38.30 -17.96 -10.78
CA HIS A 236 38.42 -17.32 -12.10
C HIS A 236 38.72 -15.83 -11.92
N SER A 237 39.29 -15.21 -12.96
CA SER A 237 39.50 -13.75 -12.97
C SER A 237 38.15 -13.04 -12.86
N LEU A 238 38.03 -12.14 -11.88
CA LEU A 238 36.89 -11.26 -11.73
C LEU A 238 36.88 -10.19 -12.84
N ALA A 239 35.69 -9.65 -13.13
CA ALA A 239 35.46 -8.63 -14.16
C ALA A 239 35.32 -7.21 -13.57
N CYS A 240 35.43 -7.07 -12.24
CA CYS A 240 35.45 -5.81 -11.51
C CYS A 240 36.52 -4.83 -12.09
N PRO A 241 36.11 -3.67 -12.65
CA PRO A 241 37.03 -2.64 -13.10
C PRO A 241 37.75 -1.99 -11.91
N ARG A 242 39.05 -1.76 -12.08
CA ARG A 242 39.89 -1.05 -11.10
C ARG A 242 39.78 0.46 -11.26
#